data_AF-A0A963QTT8-F1
#
_entry.id   AF-A0A963QTT8-F1
#
_cell.length_a   1.000
_cell.length_b   1.000
_cell.length_c   1.000
_cell.angle_alpha   90.00
_cell.angle_beta   90.00
_cell.angle_gamma   90.00
#
_symmetry.space_group_name_H-M   'P 1'
#
loop_
_entity.id
_entity.type
_entity.pdbx_description
1 polymer ?
#
loop_
_entity_poly.entity_id
_entity_poly.type
_entity_poly.pdbx_seq_one_letter_code
_entity_poly.pdbx_strand_id
1 'polypeptide(L)'
;MSAWLLWAAPGSAQETLGAHDTSLPIEIEADELNVVQDDERATFAGNVQVIQGDLSLRADRLAVLYALDGGTGAGGQAIRRIEAEGDVVLASPAESATGDRGSYDVAAGEIVLEGHVTLTRGENVIEGGRLTIDLARSRATMRADTKDGTGRVRALFVPPPKKAAP
;
A
#
# COMPACT_ATOMS: atom_id res chain seq x y z
N MET A 1 35.45 -15.41 -37.66
CA MET A 1 34.42 -16.20 -36.95
C MET A 1 33.83 -15.28 -35.89
N SER A 2 32.72 -14.63 -36.21
CA SER A 2 32.16 -13.52 -35.43
C SER A 2 31.35 -14.06 -34.24
N ALA A 3 31.83 -13.81 -33.03
CA ALA A 3 31.13 -14.11 -31.79
C ALA A 3 30.05 -13.04 -31.55
N TRP A 4 28.79 -13.45 -31.53
CA TRP A 4 27.67 -12.62 -31.10
C TRP A 4 27.51 -12.79 -29.59
N LEU A 5 27.75 -11.73 -28.82
CA LEU A 5 27.39 -11.67 -27.41
C LEU A 5 25.90 -11.36 -27.31
N LEU A 6 25.11 -12.32 -26.80
CA LEU A 6 23.72 -12.12 -26.42
C LEU A 6 23.71 -11.22 -25.17
N TRP A 7 23.14 -10.01 -25.27
CA TRP A 7 22.83 -9.20 -24.10
C TRP A 7 21.63 -9.85 -23.39
N ALA A 8 21.82 -10.35 -22.16
CA ALA A 8 20.72 -10.68 -21.26
C ALA A 8 20.21 -9.38 -20.62
N ALA A 9 19.02 -8.91 -21.02
CA ALA A 9 18.43 -7.73 -20.40
C ALA A 9 18.01 -8.11 -18.96
N PRO A 10 18.36 -7.33 -17.93
CA PRO A 10 17.78 -7.51 -16.61
C PRO A 10 16.27 -7.29 -16.74
N GLY A 11 15.49 -8.34 -16.47
CA GLY A 11 14.05 -8.22 -16.39
C GLY A 11 13.72 -7.24 -15.27
N SER A 12 12.98 -6.19 -15.60
CA SER A 12 12.35 -5.33 -14.60
C SER A 12 11.52 -6.22 -13.68
N ALA A 13 11.96 -6.35 -12.43
CA ALA A 13 11.13 -6.94 -11.40
C ALA A 13 9.86 -6.07 -11.36
N GLN A 14 8.72 -6.67 -11.70
CA GLN A 14 7.42 -6.04 -11.45
C GLN A 14 7.28 -5.95 -9.93
N GLU A 15 7.58 -4.78 -9.38
CA GLU A 15 7.47 -4.48 -7.96
C GLU A 15 5.99 -4.57 -7.57
N THR A 16 5.65 -5.67 -6.91
CA THR A 16 4.34 -5.91 -6.29
C THR A 16 4.28 -5.15 -4.97
N LEU A 17 3.06 -4.86 -4.49
CA LEU A 17 2.78 -4.36 -3.15
C LEU A 17 3.47 -5.17 -2.03
N GLY A 18 3.94 -6.39 -2.30
CA GLY A 18 4.72 -7.19 -1.35
C GLY A 18 6.23 -6.92 -1.33
N ALA A 19 6.83 -6.28 -2.33
CA ALA A 19 8.29 -6.18 -2.47
C ALA A 19 8.81 -4.73 -2.26
N HIS A 20 8.18 -3.96 -1.37
CA HIS A 20 8.55 -2.56 -1.14
C HIS A 20 9.68 -2.38 -0.11
N ASP A 21 10.58 -1.42 -0.37
CA ASP A 21 11.60 -1.00 0.58
C ASP A 21 11.02 -0.07 1.66
N THR A 22 10.84 -0.64 2.86
CA THR A 22 10.29 0.06 4.03
C THR A 22 11.28 0.99 4.72
N SER A 23 12.56 1.00 4.30
CA SER A 23 13.59 1.90 4.84
C SER A 23 13.60 3.29 4.18
N LEU A 24 12.88 3.45 3.07
CA LEU A 24 12.81 4.71 2.35
C LEU A 24 12.01 5.76 3.15
N PRO A 25 12.31 7.06 2.98
CA PRO A 25 11.56 8.14 3.63
C PRO A 25 10.07 8.11 3.25
N ILE A 26 9.22 8.50 4.20
CA ILE A 26 7.79 8.70 3.99
C ILE A 26 7.54 10.20 3.85
N GLU A 27 7.01 10.61 2.71
CA GLU A 27 6.58 11.98 2.41
C GLU A 27 5.05 12.06 2.47
N ILE A 28 4.51 13.12 3.10
CA ILE A 28 3.08 13.34 3.26
C ILE A 28 2.74 14.79 2.88
N GLU A 29 1.81 14.95 1.95
CA GLU A 29 1.27 16.23 1.50
C GLU A 29 -0.25 16.26 1.76
N ALA A 30 -0.78 17.41 2.17
CA ALA A 30 -2.20 17.64 2.44
C ALA A 30 -2.53 19.13 2.49
N ASP A 31 -3.82 19.47 2.51
CA ASP A 31 -4.30 20.84 2.65
C ASP A 31 -4.10 21.40 4.08
N GLU A 32 -4.28 20.54 5.09
CA GLU A 32 -4.16 20.90 6.51
C GLU A 32 -3.36 19.86 7.29
N LEU A 33 -2.56 20.34 8.25
CA LEU A 33 -1.88 19.52 9.26
C LEU A 33 -2.18 20.06 10.67
N ASN A 34 -2.75 19.20 11.52
CA ASN A 34 -2.95 19.44 12.94
C ASN A 34 -2.09 18.48 13.78
N VAL A 35 -1.31 19.00 14.72
CA VAL A 35 -0.40 18.20 15.55
C VAL A 35 -0.80 18.32 17.01
N VAL A 36 -1.08 17.18 17.64
CA VAL A 36 -1.39 17.05 19.06
C VAL A 36 -0.23 16.32 19.73
N GLN A 37 0.67 17.09 20.36
CA GLN A 37 1.88 16.54 20.97
C GLN A 37 1.59 15.61 22.15
N ASP A 38 0.58 15.92 22.96
CA ASP A 38 0.19 15.13 24.14
C ASP A 38 -0.33 13.73 23.77
N ASP A 39 -0.92 13.61 22.57
CA ASP A 39 -1.46 12.35 22.01
C ASP A 39 -0.48 11.67 21.04
N GLU A 40 0.71 12.24 20.85
CA GLU A 40 1.72 11.78 19.90
C GLU A 40 1.16 11.56 18.47
N ARG A 41 0.26 12.47 18.06
CA ARG A 41 -0.57 12.32 16.86
C ARG A 41 -0.51 13.54 15.94
N ALA A 42 -0.20 13.32 14.67
CA ALA A 42 -0.33 14.30 13.59
C ALA A 42 -1.48 13.88 12.66
N THR A 43 -2.42 14.78 12.39
CA THR A 43 -3.57 14.55 11.51
C THR A 43 -3.49 15.46 10.30
N PHE A 44 -3.48 14.86 9.13
CA PHE A 44 -3.51 15.48 7.82
C PHE A 44 -4.92 15.38 7.26
N ALA A 45 -5.43 16.45 6.65
CA ALA A 45 -6.78 16.46 6.07
C ALA A 45 -6.82 17.25 4.76
N GLY A 46 -7.65 16.78 3.83
CA GLY A 46 -7.83 17.37 2.52
C GLY A 46 -6.74 16.95 1.53
N ASN A 47 -7.15 16.32 0.44
CA ASN A 47 -6.28 15.89 -0.68
C ASN A 47 -5.00 15.17 -0.21
N VAL A 48 -5.10 14.29 0.79
CA VAL A 48 -3.90 13.68 1.39
C VAL A 48 -3.23 12.76 0.38
N GLN A 49 -1.91 12.95 0.22
CA GLN A 49 -1.05 12.09 -0.57
C GLN A 49 0.16 11.68 0.26
N VAL A 50 0.49 10.39 0.23
CA VAL A 50 1.67 9.81 0.87
C VAL A 50 2.50 9.09 -0.17
N ILE A 51 3.82 9.23 -0.10
CA ILE A 51 4.78 8.55 -0.98
C ILE A 51 5.88 7.91 -0.14
N GLN A 52 6.19 6.64 -0.43
CA GLN A 52 7.37 5.94 0.09
C GLN A 52 7.98 5.09 -1.04
N GLY A 53 9.05 5.60 -1.66
CA GLY A 53 9.59 5.01 -2.88
C GLY A 53 8.53 4.96 -3.98
N ASP A 54 8.26 3.75 -4.48
CA ASP A 54 7.26 3.51 -5.54
C ASP A 54 5.84 3.28 -5.00
N LEU A 55 5.66 3.23 -3.66
CA LEU A 55 4.34 3.12 -3.04
C LEU A 55 3.73 4.50 -2.87
N SER A 56 2.48 4.65 -3.29
CA SER A 56 1.68 5.85 -3.03
C SER A 56 0.37 5.51 -2.34
N LEU A 57 -0.07 6.39 -1.44
CA LEU A 57 -1.38 6.33 -0.80
C LEU A 57 -2.10 7.66 -0.95
N ARG A 58 -3.40 7.62 -1.22
CA ARG A 58 -4.30 8.78 -1.18
C ARG A 58 -5.47 8.51 -0.26
N ALA A 59 -5.96 9.56 0.40
CA ALA A 59 -7.12 9.52 1.29
C ALA A 59 -7.68 10.93 1.56
N ASP A 60 -8.88 11.02 2.14
CA ASP A 60 -9.44 12.29 2.60
C ASP A 60 -8.76 12.79 3.87
N ARG A 61 -8.44 11.86 4.79
CA ARG A 61 -7.79 12.14 6.07
C ARG A 61 -6.75 11.07 6.37
N LEU A 62 -5.67 11.48 7.01
CA LEU A 62 -4.62 10.60 7.47
C LEU A 62 -4.14 11.00 8.87
N ALA A 63 -3.92 10.02 9.72
CA ALA A 63 -3.32 10.22 11.02
C ALA A 63 -2.03 9.42 11.14
N VAL A 64 -1.00 10.09 11.64
CA VAL A 64 0.31 9.52 11.94
C VAL A 64 0.45 9.49 13.45
N LEU A 65 0.62 8.29 14.01
CA LEU A 65 0.98 8.09 15.40
C LEU A 65 2.50 7.87 15.44
N TYR A 66 3.20 8.77 16.11
CA TYR A 66 4.64 8.67 16.33
C TYR A 66 4.92 8.17 17.76
N ALA A 67 6.11 7.64 17.98
CA ALA A 67 6.64 7.41 19.31
C ALA A 67 7.78 8.40 19.55
N LEU A 68 7.75 9.07 20.70
CA LEU A 68 8.90 9.82 21.20
C LEU A 68 9.93 8.82 21.72
N ASP A 69 10.95 8.52 20.91
CA ASP A 69 12.13 7.83 21.44
C ASP A 69 12.87 8.82 22.34
N GLY A 70 12.97 8.51 23.64
CA GLY A 70 13.62 9.34 24.67
C GLY A 70 15.14 9.52 24.50
N GLY A 71 15.68 9.37 23.29
CA GLY A 71 17.08 9.52 22.95
C GLY A 71 17.39 10.93 22.45
N THR A 72 18.35 11.60 23.10
CA THR A 72 18.88 12.92 22.72
C THR A 72 19.64 12.84 21.38
N GLY A 73 18.91 13.00 20.27
CA GLY A 73 19.44 13.18 18.93
C GLY A 73 18.42 13.94 18.08
N ALA A 74 18.89 14.82 17.20
CA ALA A 74 18.03 15.55 16.27
C ALA A 74 17.36 14.57 15.29
N GLY A 75 16.14 14.11 15.61
CA GLY A 75 15.37 13.16 14.78
C GLY A 75 14.49 12.13 15.53
N GLY A 76 14.31 12.23 16.85
CA GLY A 76 13.69 11.21 17.71
C GLY A 76 12.16 10.98 17.62
N GLN A 77 11.53 11.20 16.45
CA GLN A 77 10.13 10.82 16.23
C GLN A 77 10.05 9.73 15.16
N ALA A 78 9.88 8.48 15.59
CA ALA A 78 9.65 7.36 14.69
C ALA A 78 8.15 7.21 14.43
N ILE A 79 7.76 7.12 13.14
CA ILE A 79 6.38 6.80 12.78
C ILE A 79 6.12 5.35 13.21
N ARG A 80 5.14 5.15 14.09
CA ARG A 80 4.72 3.82 14.54
C ARG A 80 3.61 3.28 13.67
N ARG A 81 2.61 4.13 13.40
CA ARG A 81 1.40 3.74 12.68
C ARG A 81 0.86 4.88 11.85
N ILE A 82 0.34 4.54 10.68
CA ILE A 82 -0.44 5.43 9.82
C ILE A 82 -1.87 4.89 9.74
N GLU A 83 -2.85 5.76 9.81
CA GLU A 83 -4.29 5.46 9.67
C GLU A 83 -4.86 6.39 8.60
N ALA A 84 -5.45 5.83 7.55
CA ALA A 84 -6.03 6.56 6.44
C ALA A 84 -7.54 6.30 6.40
N GLU A 85 -8.33 7.33 6.13
CA GLU A 85 -9.79 7.25 6.08
C GLU A 85 -10.34 8.09 4.92
N GLY A 86 -11.39 7.57 4.27
CA GLY A 86 -12.07 8.23 3.16
C GLY A 86 -11.39 7.91 1.84
N ASP A 87 -12.09 7.14 1.00
CA ASP A 87 -11.69 6.73 -0.35
C ASP A 87 -10.19 6.41 -0.48
N VAL A 88 -9.72 5.50 0.37
CA VAL A 88 -8.30 5.15 0.45
C VAL A 88 -7.88 4.41 -0.80
N VAL A 89 -6.85 4.92 -1.47
CA VAL A 89 -6.23 4.29 -2.65
C VAL A 89 -4.75 4.09 -2.38
N LEU A 90 -4.34 2.82 -2.34
CA LEU A 90 -2.94 2.40 -2.31
C LEU A 90 -2.52 1.97 -3.72
N ALA A 91 -1.37 2.42 -4.20
CA ALA A 91 -0.90 2.07 -5.54
C ALA A 91 0.62 1.87 -5.57
N SER A 92 1.04 0.86 -6.33
CA SER A 92 2.41 0.62 -6.76
C SER A 92 2.47 0.53 -8.29
N PRO A 93 3.66 0.41 -8.91
CA PRO A 93 3.78 0.32 -10.37
C PRO A 93 3.05 -0.88 -10.98
N ALA A 94 2.90 -1.98 -10.22
CA ALA A 94 2.31 -3.21 -10.74
C ALA A 94 0.81 -3.35 -10.45
N GLU A 95 0.29 -2.72 -9.39
CA GLU A 95 -1.07 -2.96 -8.90
C GLU A 95 -1.59 -1.81 -8.02
N SER A 96 -2.91 -1.76 -7.84
CA SER A 96 -3.59 -0.79 -6.97
C SER A 96 -4.63 -1.48 -6.10
N ALA A 97 -4.83 -0.97 -4.90
CA ALA A 97 -5.84 -1.43 -3.96
C ALA A 97 -6.63 -0.26 -3.39
N THR A 98 -7.95 -0.36 -3.39
CA THR A 98 -8.85 0.66 -2.83
C THR A 98 -9.60 0.12 -1.62
N GLY A 99 -10.03 1.00 -0.71
CA GLY A 99 -10.93 0.66 0.38
C GLY A 99 -11.43 1.88 1.14
N ASP A 100 -12.38 1.71 2.05
CA ASP A 100 -12.95 2.81 2.83
C ASP A 100 -11.94 3.38 3.85
N ARG A 101 -11.09 2.50 4.40
CA ARG A 101 -10.05 2.83 5.39
C ARG A 101 -8.78 2.01 5.16
N GLY A 102 -7.67 2.54 5.63
CA GLY A 102 -6.37 1.89 5.60
C GLY A 102 -5.61 2.07 6.90
N SER A 103 -4.74 1.13 7.24
CA SER A 103 -3.72 1.35 8.26
C SER A 103 -2.41 0.69 7.88
N TYR A 104 -1.30 1.31 8.25
CA TYR A 104 0.04 0.78 8.08
C TYR A 104 0.74 0.74 9.43
N ASP A 105 1.06 -0.47 9.90
CA ASP A 105 1.96 -0.67 11.03
C ASP A 105 3.40 -0.76 10.50
N VAL A 106 4.18 0.28 10.79
CA VAL A 106 5.54 0.43 10.25
C VAL A 106 6.48 -0.59 10.87
N ALA A 107 6.31 -0.91 12.15
CA ALA A 107 7.16 -1.88 12.84
C ALA A 107 6.91 -3.31 12.36
N ALA A 108 5.64 -3.65 12.09
CA ALA A 108 5.26 -4.95 11.56
C ALA A 108 5.47 -5.07 10.03
N GLY A 109 5.59 -3.95 9.31
CA GLY A 109 5.58 -3.94 7.85
C GLY A 109 4.25 -4.43 7.28
N GLU A 110 3.12 -4.11 7.95
CA GLU A 110 1.80 -4.63 7.60
C GLU A 110 0.84 -3.51 7.21
N ILE A 111 0.32 -3.56 5.99
CA ILE A 111 -0.75 -2.68 5.50
C ILE A 111 -2.07 -3.44 5.53
N VAL A 112 -3.11 -2.81 6.05
CA VAL A 112 -4.48 -3.34 6.06
C VAL A 112 -5.41 -2.32 5.41
N LEU A 113 -6.16 -2.75 4.40
CA LEU A 113 -7.29 -2.00 3.83
C LEU A 113 -8.60 -2.68 4.22
N GLU A 114 -9.61 -1.88 4.53
CA GLU A 114 -10.91 -2.36 4.98
C GLU A 114 -12.07 -1.58 4.36
N GLY A 115 -13.17 -2.29 4.12
CA GLY A 115 -14.39 -1.74 3.55
C GLY A 115 -14.30 -1.65 2.02
N HIS A 116 -15.22 -2.34 1.34
CA HIS A 116 -15.33 -2.37 -0.13
C HIS A 116 -13.99 -2.48 -0.85
N VAL A 117 -13.19 -3.47 -0.45
CA VAL A 117 -11.80 -3.55 -0.88
C VAL A 117 -11.70 -4.14 -2.28
N THR A 118 -11.02 -3.43 -3.18
CA THR A 118 -10.78 -3.86 -4.56
C THR A 118 -9.29 -3.81 -4.86
N LEU A 119 -8.68 -4.94 -5.19
CA LEU A 119 -7.31 -5.07 -5.66
C LEU A 119 -7.31 -5.27 -7.18
N THR A 120 -6.60 -4.40 -7.90
CA THR A 120 -6.49 -4.42 -9.36
C THR A 120 -5.04 -4.63 -9.77
N ARG A 121 -4.79 -5.62 -10.65
CA ARG A 121 -3.47 -5.89 -11.21
C ARG A 121 -3.58 -6.17 -12.71
N GLY A 122 -3.23 -5.16 -13.52
CA GLY A 122 -3.50 -5.19 -14.95
C GLY A 122 -5.01 -5.28 -15.20
N GLU A 123 -5.45 -6.31 -15.93
CA GLU A 123 -6.87 -6.57 -16.19
C GLU A 123 -7.54 -7.45 -15.11
N ASN A 124 -6.77 -7.93 -14.12
CA ASN A 124 -7.30 -8.78 -13.06
C ASN A 124 -7.84 -7.93 -11.91
N VAL A 125 -8.97 -8.34 -11.36
CA VAL A 125 -9.65 -7.64 -10.25
C VAL A 125 -10.03 -8.63 -9.18
N ILE A 126 -9.76 -8.30 -7.92
CA ILE A 126 -10.12 -9.08 -6.74
C ILE A 126 -10.87 -8.19 -5.75
N GLU A 127 -12.07 -8.61 -5.36
CA GLU A 127 -12.94 -7.87 -4.43
C GLU A 127 -13.12 -8.64 -3.12
N GLY A 128 -13.15 -7.91 -2.00
CA GLY A 128 -13.35 -8.43 -0.66
C GLY A 128 -13.72 -7.34 0.36
N GLY A 129 -13.70 -7.70 1.63
CA GLY A 129 -13.97 -6.77 2.75
C GLY A 129 -12.72 -6.30 3.47
N ARG A 130 -11.63 -7.06 3.41
CA ARG A 130 -10.36 -6.73 4.04
C ARG A 130 -9.20 -7.30 3.24
N LEU A 131 -8.21 -6.47 2.92
CA LEU A 131 -6.93 -6.86 2.34
C LEU A 131 -5.83 -6.61 3.38
N THR A 132 -5.00 -7.63 3.64
CA THR A 132 -3.80 -7.51 4.46
C THR A 132 -2.58 -7.77 3.60
N ILE A 133 -1.61 -6.86 3.61
CA ILE A 133 -0.35 -6.93 2.86
C ILE A 133 0.78 -6.94 3.88
N ASP A 134 1.52 -8.04 3.91
CA ASP A 134 2.74 -8.23 4.70
C ASP A 134 3.92 -7.94 3.78
N LEU A 135 4.53 -6.76 3.94
CA LEU A 135 5.64 -6.27 3.12
C LEU A 135 6.91 -7.11 3.37
N ALA A 136 7.13 -7.54 4.61
CA ALA A 136 8.31 -8.34 4.96
C ALA A 136 8.30 -9.74 4.31
N ARG A 137 7.11 -10.33 4.12
CA ARG A 137 6.94 -11.66 3.51
C ARG A 137 6.41 -11.61 2.09
N SER A 138 6.28 -10.41 1.52
CA SER A 138 5.69 -10.17 0.20
C SER A 138 4.37 -10.91 -0.03
N ARG A 139 3.48 -10.87 0.97
CA ARG A 139 2.25 -11.67 0.99
C ARG A 139 1.01 -10.79 1.14
N ALA A 140 0.09 -10.91 0.18
CA ALA A 140 -1.23 -10.31 0.25
C ALA A 140 -2.30 -11.37 0.58
N THR A 141 -3.24 -11.05 1.47
CA THR A 141 -4.38 -11.91 1.84
C THR A 141 -5.67 -11.13 1.76
N MET A 142 -6.57 -11.51 0.85
CA MET A 142 -7.92 -10.97 0.74
C MET A 142 -8.90 -11.82 1.56
N ARG A 143 -9.74 -11.16 2.36
CA ARG A 143 -10.85 -11.78 3.09
C ARG A 143 -12.17 -11.14 2.72
N ALA A 144 -13.24 -11.92 2.79
CA ALA A 144 -14.58 -11.45 2.53
C ALA A 144 -15.06 -10.46 3.60
N ASP A 145 -15.95 -9.54 3.23
CA ASP A 145 -16.75 -8.81 4.22
C ASP A 145 -17.75 -9.79 4.85
N THR A 146 -17.69 -9.93 6.17
CA THR A 146 -18.54 -10.87 6.93
C THR A 146 -19.62 -10.17 7.73
N LYS A 147 -19.84 -8.86 7.54
CA LYS A 147 -20.90 -8.10 8.24
C LYS A 147 -22.28 -8.76 8.13
N ASP A 148 -22.56 -9.44 7.02
CA ASP A 148 -23.83 -10.15 6.79
C ASP A 148 -23.73 -11.69 6.94
N GLY A 149 -22.63 -12.22 7.47
CA GLY A 149 -22.47 -13.66 7.75
C GLY A 149 -22.27 -14.57 6.53
N THR A 150 -22.37 -14.06 5.30
CA THR A 150 -22.24 -14.86 4.06
C THR A 150 -21.18 -14.35 3.07
N GLY A 151 -20.18 -13.62 3.55
CA GLY A 151 -19.13 -13.03 2.73
C GLY A 151 -18.46 -13.97 1.73
N ARG A 152 -18.06 -13.44 0.57
CA ARG A 152 -17.22 -14.11 -0.43
C ARG A 152 -16.13 -13.16 -0.91
N VAL A 153 -14.96 -13.70 -1.22
CA VAL A 153 -13.97 -13.04 -2.08
C VAL A 153 -14.32 -13.35 -3.52
N ARG A 154 -14.31 -12.35 -4.40
CA ARG A 154 -14.55 -12.51 -5.83
C ARG A 154 -13.27 -12.16 -6.58
N ALA A 155 -12.95 -12.92 -7.61
CA ALA A 155 -11.78 -12.66 -8.44
C ALA A 155 -12.14 -12.87 -9.91
N LEU A 156 -11.81 -11.89 -10.73
CA LEU A 156 -11.86 -11.94 -12.19
C LEU A 156 -10.42 -11.96 -12.70
N PHE A 157 -10.07 -13.02 -13.42
CA PHE A 157 -8.79 -13.12 -14.12
C PHE A 157 -9.03 -13.09 -15.61
N VAL A 158 -8.37 -12.15 -16.30
CA VAL A 158 -8.49 -12.01 -17.75
C VAL A 158 -7.32 -12.74 -18.40
N PRO A 159 -7.57 -13.82 -19.16
CA PRO A 159 -6.51 -14.53 -19.87
C PRO A 159 -5.95 -13.64 -21.00
N PRO A 160 -4.65 -13.74 -21.30
CA PRO A 160 -4.09 -13.04 -22.46
C PRO A 160 -4.76 -13.53 -23.75
N PRO A 161 -4.93 -12.66 -24.76
CA PRO A 161 -5.53 -13.04 -26.02
C PRO A 161 -4.74 -14.19 -26.65
N LYS A 162 -5.46 -15.23 -27.08
CA LYS A 162 -4.87 -16.41 -27.72
C LYS A 162 -4.15 -15.94 -28.99
N LYS A 163 -2.82 -16.07 -29.01
CA LYS A 163 -2.00 -15.79 -30.20
C LYS A 163 -2.57 -16.62 -31.36
N ALA A 164 -3.05 -15.96 -32.43
CA ALA A 164 -3.48 -16.67 -33.62
C ALA A 164 -2.29 -17.46 -34.18
N ALA A 165 -2.50 -18.75 -34.46
CA ALA A 165 -1.48 -19.57 -35.11
C ALA A 165 -1.25 -19.03 -36.54
N PRO A 166 0.01 -18.98 -37.02
CA PRO A 166 0.33 -18.55 -38.38
C PRO A 166 -0.28 -19.47 -39.45
#